data_AF-A0A3D2KLL6-F1
#
_entry.id   AF-A0A3D2KLL6-F1
#
_cell.length_a   1.000
_cell.length_b   1.000
_cell.length_c   1.000
_cell.angle_alpha   90.00
_cell.angle_beta   90.00
_cell.angle_gamma   90.00
#
_symmetry.space_group_name_H-M   'P 1'
#
loop_
_entity.id
_entity.type
_entity.pdbx_description
1 polymer ?
#
loop_
_entity_poly.entity_id
_entity_poly.type
_entity_poly.pdbx_seq_one_letter_code
_entity_poly.pdbx_strand_id
1 'polypeptide(L)'
;FAAHQAAEKAVKACFQKLHAEVWGDTVSLMLSRLSERVAVPRAVVERAKILDKHYIPARYPNGFEEGAPTDLYTSEEAENAITIAGEVIEFCKGVLAG
;
A
#
# COMPACT_ATOMS: atom_id res chain seq x y z
N PHE A 1 0.64 -0.92 -9.73
CA PHE A 1 -0.34 -1.92 -9.25
C PHE A 1 0.25 -2.99 -8.33
N ALA A 2 1.20 -3.81 -8.78
CA ALA A 2 1.71 -4.93 -7.96
C ALA A 2 2.31 -4.50 -6.61
N ALA A 3 3.06 -3.39 -6.57
CA ALA A 3 3.59 -2.82 -5.34
C ALA A 3 2.49 -2.45 -4.32
N HIS A 4 1.39 -1.83 -4.78
CA HIS A 4 0.22 -1.58 -3.94
C HIS A 4 -0.36 -2.88 -3.38
N GLN A 5 -0.60 -3.88 -4.24
CA GLN A 5 -1.14 -5.18 -3.83
C GLN A 5 -0.26 -5.92 -2.82
N ALA A 6 1.06 -5.80 -2.94
CA ALA A 6 2.00 -6.38 -1.98
C ALA A 6 1.85 -5.73 -0.59
N ALA A 7 1.81 -4.39 -0.53
CA ALA A 7 1.59 -3.66 0.70
C ALA A 7 0.21 -3.95 1.32
N GLU A 8 -0.85 -3.98 0.51
CA GLU A 8 -2.22 -4.28 0.93
C GLU A 8 -2.29 -5.65 1.64
N LYS A 9 -1.72 -6.69 1.04
CA LYS A 9 -1.71 -8.05 1.59
C LYS A 9 -0.90 -8.14 2.88
N ALA A 10 0.24 -7.45 2.96
CA ALA A 10 1.07 -7.43 4.16
C ALA A 10 0.32 -6.80 5.35
N VAL A 11 -0.40 -5.71 5.12
CA VAL A 11 -1.22 -5.06 6.16
C VAL A 11 -2.39 -5.95 6.57
N LYS A 12 -3.11 -6.55 5.61
CA LYS A 12 -4.19 -7.52 5.90
C LYS A 12 -3.69 -8.71 6.74
N ALA A 13 -2.48 -9.20 6.49
CA ALA A 13 -1.87 -10.26 7.30
C ALA A 13 -1.64 -9.82 8.76
N CYS A 14 -1.27 -8.56 9.01
CA CYS A 14 -1.14 -8.04 10.37
C CYS A 14 -2.48 -8.04 11.11
N PHE A 15 -3.57 -7.65 10.44
CA PHE A 15 -4.92 -7.75 11.03
C PHE A 15 -5.28 -9.19 11.37
N GLN A 16 -5.04 -10.13 10.45
CA GLN A 16 -5.30 -11.55 10.69
C GLN A 16 -4.52 -12.09 11.89
N LYS A 17 -3.25 -11.72 12.04
CA LYS A 17 -2.44 -12.09 13.22
C LYS A 17 -3.06 -11.56 14.52
N LEU A 18 -3.62 -10.36 14.49
CA LEU A 18 -4.26 -9.73 15.65
C LEU A 18 -5.72 -10.20 15.84
N HIS A 19 -6.11 -11.32 15.24
CA HIS A 19 -7.47 -11.88 15.26
C HIS A 19 -8.53 -10.84 14.87
N ALA A 20 -8.21 -10.01 13.89
CA ALA A 20 -9.07 -8.96 13.37
C ALA A 20 -9.23 -9.07 11.85
N GLU A 21 -10.28 -8.44 11.34
CA GLU A 21 -10.52 -8.30 9.91
C GLU A 21 -10.46 -6.83 9.52
N VAL A 22 -9.99 -6.57 8.30
CA VAL A 22 -10.00 -5.24 7.71
C VAL A 22 -10.53 -5.31 6.28
N TRP A 23 -11.40 -4.36 5.94
CA TRP A 23 -12.05 -4.27 4.65
C TRP A 23 -11.58 -3.03 3.88
N GLY A 24 -11.57 -3.16 2.55
CA GLY A 24 -11.11 -2.15 1.60
C GLY A 24 -9.70 -2.41 1.07
N ASP A 25 -9.29 -1.57 0.12
CA ASP A 25 -8.02 -1.71 -0.60
C ASP A 25 -7.07 -0.52 -0.36
N THR A 26 -7.51 0.50 0.38
CA THR A 26 -6.67 1.67 0.69
C THR A 26 -5.69 1.36 1.82
N VAL A 27 -4.43 1.12 1.45
CA VAL A 27 -3.33 0.72 2.34
C VAL A 27 -3.13 1.75 3.46
N SER A 28 -3.09 3.04 3.14
CA SER A 28 -2.86 4.08 4.16
C SER A 28 -3.96 4.10 5.22
N LEU A 29 -5.23 3.91 4.84
CA LEU A 29 -6.34 3.85 5.78
C LEU A 29 -6.29 2.58 6.65
N MET A 30 -5.91 1.44 6.07
CA MET A 30 -5.71 0.22 6.84
C MET A 30 -4.57 0.35 7.85
N LEU A 31 -3.44 0.99 7.47
CA LEU A 31 -2.34 1.29 8.38
C LEU A 31 -2.77 2.24 9.51
N SER A 32 -3.56 3.28 9.19
CA SER A 32 -4.12 4.18 10.21
C SER A 32 -5.02 3.43 11.20
N ARG A 33 -5.88 2.52 10.73
CA ARG A 33 -6.69 1.67 11.64
C ARG A 33 -5.83 0.71 12.45
N LEU A 34 -4.77 0.15 11.84
CA LEU A 34 -3.84 -0.75 12.53
C LEU A 34 -3.09 -0.02 13.67
N SER A 35 -2.94 1.30 13.56
CA SER A 35 -2.29 2.13 14.59
C SER A 35 -3.04 2.16 15.93
N GLU A 36 -4.31 1.76 15.95
CA GLU A 36 -5.09 1.59 17.18
C GLU A 36 -4.65 0.35 17.98
N ARG A 37 -3.87 -0.56 17.37
CA ARG A 37 -3.48 -1.85 17.95
C ARG A 37 -1.97 -2.01 18.12
N VAL A 38 -1.18 -1.41 17.23
CA VAL A 38 0.28 -1.47 17.25
C VAL A 38 0.87 -0.11 16.86
N ALA A 39 2.10 0.19 17.29
CA ALA A 39 2.76 1.44 16.94
C ALA A 39 3.12 1.46 15.44
N VAL A 40 2.37 2.22 14.63
CA VAL A 40 2.66 2.41 13.21
C VAL A 40 3.33 3.77 13.01
N PRO A 41 4.55 3.82 12.44
CA PRO A 41 5.19 5.09 12.16
C PRO A 41 4.38 5.93 11.17
N ARG A 42 4.15 7.21 11.50
CA ARG A 42 3.40 8.14 10.63
C ARG A 42 3.98 8.22 9.21
N ALA A 43 5.31 8.13 9.09
CA ALA A 43 5.97 8.15 7.79
C ALA A 43 5.53 6.99 6.87
N VAL A 44 5.30 5.78 7.43
CA VAL A 44 4.82 4.62 6.66
C VAL A 44 3.40 4.85 6.14
N VAL A 45 2.53 5.43 6.98
CA VAL A 45 1.15 5.80 6.58
C VAL A 45 1.15 6.84 5.47
N GLU A 46 1.94 7.91 5.61
CA GLU A 46 2.01 9.00 4.62
C GLU A 46 2.53 8.50 3.28
N ARG A 47 3.57 7.66 3.28
CA ARG A 47 4.11 7.10 2.04
C ARG A 47 3.16 6.10 1.39
N ALA A 48 2.41 5.31 2.16
CA ALA A 48 1.40 4.41 1.62
C ALA A 48 0.31 5.11 0.79
N LYS A 49 0.03 6.41 1.04
CA LYS A 49 -0.89 7.20 0.21
C LYS A 49 -0.44 7.32 -1.25
N ILE A 50 0.86 7.21 -1.51
CA ILE A 50 1.39 7.18 -2.88
C ILE A 50 0.98 5.86 -3.55
N LEU A 51 1.10 4.74 -2.85
CA LEU A 51 0.66 3.43 -3.36
C LEU A 51 -0.83 3.42 -3.68
N ASP A 52 -1.67 4.01 -2.82
CA ASP A 52 -3.13 4.05 -3.00
C ASP A 52 -3.53 4.69 -4.34
N LYS A 53 -2.75 5.68 -4.80
CA LYS A 53 -2.93 6.32 -6.11
C LYS A 53 -2.57 5.42 -7.30
N HIS A 54 -1.91 4.28 -7.06
CA HIS A 54 -1.58 3.28 -8.08
C HIS A 54 -2.56 2.09 -8.11
N TYR A 55 -3.63 2.12 -7.30
CA TYR A 55 -4.61 1.04 -7.27
C TYR A 55 -5.50 1.02 -8.52
N ILE A 56 -6.16 2.12 -8.83
CA ILE A 56 -7.07 2.24 -9.99
C ILE A 56 -6.34 2.72 -11.26
N PRO A 57 -5.59 3.84 -11.24
CA PRO A 57 -4.98 4.41 -12.45
C PRO A 57 -3.97 3.49 -13.14
N ALA A 58 -3.34 2.56 -12.41
CA ALA A 58 -2.41 1.60 -13.02
C ALA A 58 -3.08 0.52 -13.90
N ARG A 59 -4.42 0.46 -13.92
CA ARG A 59 -5.18 -0.62 -14.57
C ARG A 59 -6.17 -0.13 -15.61
N TYR A 60 -6.74 1.05 -15.44
CA TYR A 60 -7.84 1.52 -16.26
C TYR A 60 -7.52 2.85 -16.92
N PRO A 61 -7.57 2.93 -18.27
CA PRO A 61 -7.34 4.18 -19.00
C PRO A 61 -8.26 5.33 -18.60
N ASN A 62 -9.49 5.04 -18.17
CA ASN A 62 -10.43 6.05 -17.68
C ASN A 62 -9.98 6.77 -16.38
N GLY A 63 -8.83 6.37 -15.80
CA GLY A 63 -8.16 7.12 -14.75
C GLY A 63 -7.37 8.33 -15.25
N PHE A 64 -7.27 8.53 -16.56
CA PHE A 64 -6.56 9.64 -17.21
C PHE A 64 -7.46 10.33 -18.24
N GLU A 65 -7.18 11.61 -18.51
CA GLU A 65 -7.91 12.38 -19.52
C GLU A 65 -7.65 11.84 -20.93
N GLU A 66 -6.40 11.46 -21.23
CA GLU A 66 -5.97 10.86 -22.49
C GLU A 66 -4.88 9.81 -22.27
N GLY A 67 -4.75 8.85 -23.20
CA GLY A 67 -3.73 7.80 -23.17
C GLY A 67 -4.09 6.57 -22.32
N ALA A 68 -3.21 5.57 -22.32
CA ALA A 68 -3.30 4.40 -21.47
C ALA A 68 -2.30 4.50 -20.29
N PRO A 69 -2.51 3.74 -19.20
CA PRO A 69 -1.56 3.75 -18.09
C PRO A 69 -0.12 3.44 -18.51
N THR A 70 0.08 2.55 -19.49
CA THR A 70 1.43 2.22 -19.99
C THR A 70 2.16 3.38 -20.66
N ASP A 71 1.43 4.42 -21.09
CA ASP A 71 2.01 5.60 -21.74
C ASP A 71 2.48 6.63 -20.71
N LEU A 72 1.95 6.56 -19.48
CA LEU A 72 2.07 7.61 -18.46
C LEU A 72 2.94 7.19 -17.25
N TYR A 73 3.01 5.89 -16.94
CA TYR A 73 3.83 5.41 -15.83
C TYR A 73 5.31 5.43 -16.18
N THR A 74 6.10 6.08 -15.33
CA THR A 74 7.55 6.18 -15.48
C THR A 74 8.29 5.10 -14.69
N SER A 75 9.56 4.88 -15.05
CA SER A 75 10.43 3.97 -14.29
C SER A 75 10.69 4.49 -12.87
N GLU A 76 10.83 5.81 -12.69
CA GLU A 76 11.01 6.44 -11.38
C GLU A 76 9.81 6.20 -10.45
N GLU A 77 8.57 6.35 -10.96
CA GLU A 77 7.37 6.04 -10.19
C GLU A 77 7.29 4.55 -9.81
N ALA A 78 7.68 3.66 -10.72
CA ALA A 78 7.72 2.23 -10.45
C ALA A 78 8.74 1.88 -9.35
N GLU A 79 9.94 2.42 -9.41
CA GLU A 79 11.00 2.23 -8.42
C GLU A 79 10.60 2.80 -7.05
N ASN A 80 10.02 3.99 -7.03
CA ASN A 80 9.50 4.59 -5.81
C ASN A 80 8.37 3.75 -5.20
N ALA A 81 7.44 3.26 -6.03
CA ALA A 81 6.36 2.39 -5.55
C ALA A 81 6.88 1.08 -4.96
N ILE A 82 7.88 0.45 -5.59
CA ILE A 82 8.54 -0.76 -5.06
C ILE A 82 9.20 -0.46 -3.71
N THR A 83 9.92 0.65 -3.60
CA THR A 83 10.58 1.08 -2.36
C THR A 83 9.56 1.27 -1.23
N ILE A 84 8.47 2.00 -1.48
CA ILE A 84 7.42 2.24 -0.49
C ILE A 84 6.74 0.94 -0.08
N ALA A 85 6.45 0.04 -1.03
CA ALA A 85 5.88 -1.26 -0.69
C ALA A 85 6.83 -2.09 0.19
N GLY A 86 8.14 -2.04 -0.08
CA GLY A 86 9.16 -2.65 0.76
C GLY A 86 9.14 -2.12 2.19
N GLU A 87 9.04 -0.80 2.37
CA GLU A 87 8.95 -0.18 3.70
C GLU A 87 7.71 -0.65 4.48
N VAL A 88 6.55 -0.75 3.83
CA VAL A 88 5.32 -1.28 4.45
C VAL A 88 5.50 -2.75 4.83
N ILE A 89 6.09 -3.56 3.94
CA ILE A 89 6.33 -4.98 4.20
C ILE A 89 7.30 -5.19 5.38
N GLU A 90 8.39 -4.43 5.45
CA GLU A 90 9.34 -4.52 6.56
C GLU A 90 8.70 -4.12 7.89
N PHE A 91 7.88 -3.07 7.90
CA PHE A 91 7.06 -2.74 9.07
C PHE A 91 6.15 -3.91 9.46
N CYS A 92 5.41 -4.48 8.52
CA CYS A 92 4.50 -5.61 8.77
C CYS A 92 5.25 -6.85 9.27
N LYS A 93 6.45 -7.14 8.77
CA LYS A 93 7.29 -8.24 9.28
C LYS A 93 7.61 -8.06 10.76
N GLY A 94 7.89 -6.84 11.21
CA GLY A 94 8.10 -6.53 12.63
C GLY A 94 6.87 -6.87 13.48
N VAL A 95 5.68 -6.52 12.99
CA VAL A 95 4.41 -6.88 13.65
C VAL A 95 4.18 -8.40 13.63
N LEU A 96 4.53 -9.08 12.54
CA LEU A 96 4.31 -10.52 12.34
C LEU A 96 5.31 -11.42 13.09
N ALA A 97 6.50 -10.92 13.43
CA ALA A 97 7.54 -11.70 14.11
C ALA A 97 7.35 -11.83 15.63
N GLY A 98 6.60 -10.93 16.29
CA GLY A 98 6.39 -10.94 17.75
C GLY A 98 5.13 -11.66 18.19
#